data_AF-A0A1J5HYU4-F1
#
_entry.id   AF-A0A1J5HYU4-F1
#
_cell.length_a   1.000
_cell.length_b   1.000
_cell.length_c   1.000
_cell.angle_alpha   90.00
_cell.angle_beta   90.00
_cell.angle_gamma   90.00
#
_symmetry.space_group_name_H-M   'P 1'
#
loop_
_entity.id
_entity.type
_entity.pdbx_description
1 polymer ?
#
loop_
_entity_poly.entity_id
_entity_poly.type
_entity_poly.pdbx_seq_one_letter_code
_entity_poly.pdbx_strand_id
1 'polypeptide(L)'
;MVPVIDDYAGLLLIGDPHVMATPPGHRLDDYCRTIRGKLQFCLELARDRRALPIILGDLFHVPRDNPNALLVDLMELFRPHRPWVLVGNHDKYEARLTRDVSLSVLDAAGVIRLLDQPGPVAELVIADRRVLLGAAPDWTEIPTVVDRNGCDWVIWVSHHNLSFPDYEAGRVKLREIPGIDLVVNGHIHTPKPPQQRGRTLWLNPGSIVRISRSRITRALAPVVTLWTPVGPALESIEVPHRPFDEVFPPLAEDEGESGSAADQSLFIKGLENLSLRRSSEGIGLKSFLEDNLTQDDAVDGIIWDLYREVVERGQEK
;
A
#
# COMPACT_ATOMS: atom_id res chain seq x y z
N MET A 1 1.09 -19.46 -20.15
CA MET A 1 2.56 -19.29 -20.21
C MET A 1 2.83 -17.83 -19.93
N VAL A 2 3.59 -17.55 -18.89
CA VAL A 2 3.79 -16.20 -18.37
C VAL A 2 4.97 -15.54 -19.13
N PRO A 3 4.98 -14.21 -19.42
CA PRO A 3 6.10 -13.61 -20.16
C PRO A 3 7.43 -13.74 -19.43
N VAL A 4 8.50 -14.03 -20.18
CA VAL A 4 9.90 -13.99 -19.73
C VAL A 4 10.45 -12.58 -19.94
N ILE A 5 11.03 -11.98 -18.90
CA ILE A 5 11.63 -10.64 -18.96
C ILE A 5 13.07 -10.74 -18.47
N ASP A 6 13.98 -10.27 -19.31
CA ASP A 6 15.42 -10.27 -19.08
C ASP A 6 15.92 -8.85 -18.72
N ASP A 7 17.16 -8.74 -18.22
CA ASP A 7 17.91 -7.49 -17.93
C ASP A 7 17.75 -6.87 -16.52
N TYR A 8 17.35 -7.65 -15.51
CA TYR A 8 17.37 -7.19 -14.12
C TYR A 8 18.42 -7.91 -13.25
N ALA A 9 19.02 -7.17 -12.33
CA ALA A 9 19.90 -7.67 -11.27
C ALA A 9 19.17 -7.82 -9.92
N GLY A 10 17.95 -7.27 -9.79
CA GLY A 10 17.13 -7.38 -8.58
C GLY A 10 15.70 -6.88 -8.77
N LEU A 11 14.97 -6.84 -7.65
CA LEU A 11 13.65 -6.18 -7.55
C LEU A 11 13.77 -5.03 -6.56
N LEU A 12 13.30 -3.83 -6.93
CA LEU A 12 13.18 -2.72 -5.99
C LEU A 12 11.72 -2.64 -5.50
N LEU A 13 11.52 -3.02 -4.25
CA LEU A 13 10.23 -3.11 -3.57
C LEU A 13 9.96 -1.77 -2.88
N ILE A 14 8.98 -1.04 -3.40
CA ILE A 14 8.64 0.32 -3.00
C ILE A 14 7.32 0.26 -2.24
N GLY A 15 7.34 0.61 -0.96
CA GLY A 15 6.14 0.69 -0.12
C GLY A 15 5.15 1.74 -0.59
N ASP A 16 3.97 1.75 0.04
CA ASP A 16 2.80 2.59 -0.30
C ASP A 16 3.10 4.11 -0.38
N PRO A 17 3.15 4.71 -1.59
CA PRO A 17 3.50 6.12 -1.75
C PRO A 17 2.44 7.12 -1.27
N HIS A 18 1.16 6.73 -1.34
CA HIS A 18 0.00 7.59 -1.09
C HIS A 18 0.10 8.99 -1.72
N VAL A 19 0.39 9.05 -3.02
CA VAL A 19 0.45 10.33 -3.74
C VAL A 19 -0.88 11.08 -3.60
N MET A 20 -0.78 12.37 -3.27
CA MET A 20 -1.92 13.28 -3.20
C MET A 20 -1.46 14.71 -3.52
N ALA A 21 -2.31 15.51 -4.16
CA ALA A 21 -2.00 16.91 -4.45
C ALA A 21 -2.04 17.78 -3.19
N THR A 22 -3.01 17.53 -2.31
CA THR A 22 -3.17 18.23 -1.04
C THR A 22 -2.59 17.36 0.08
N PRO A 23 -1.86 17.92 1.06
CA PRO A 23 -1.31 17.14 2.16
C PRO A 23 -2.42 16.42 2.97
N PRO A 24 -2.32 15.10 3.21
CA PRO A 24 -3.26 14.39 4.07
C PRO A 24 -2.95 14.61 5.56
N GLY A 25 -4.00 14.59 6.39
CA GLY A 25 -3.90 14.65 7.85
C GLY A 25 -3.16 15.88 8.37
N HIS A 26 -2.05 15.67 9.09
CA HIS A 26 -1.28 16.73 9.75
C HIS A 26 -0.02 17.16 8.99
N ARG A 27 0.11 16.82 7.70
CA ARG A 27 1.31 17.14 6.92
C ARG A 27 1.40 18.65 6.66
N LEU A 28 2.59 19.22 6.92
CA LEU A 28 2.86 20.66 6.78
C LEU A 28 3.62 21.03 5.50
N ASP A 29 4.27 20.06 4.86
CA ASP A 29 5.10 20.27 3.68
C ASP A 29 4.30 20.25 2.38
N ASP A 30 4.97 20.59 1.27
CA ASP A 30 4.47 20.33 -0.08
C ASP A 30 4.49 18.82 -0.34
N TYR A 31 3.44 18.16 0.14
CA TYR A 31 3.34 16.71 0.17
C TYR A 31 3.47 16.11 -1.23
N CYS A 32 2.77 16.68 -2.22
CA CYS A 32 2.82 16.23 -3.61
C CYS A 32 4.26 16.23 -4.14
N ARG A 33 4.98 17.35 -3.98
CA ARG A 33 6.37 17.46 -4.40
C ARG A 33 7.29 16.51 -3.63
N THR A 34 7.07 16.35 -2.33
CA THR A 34 7.84 15.41 -1.49
C THR A 34 7.67 13.97 -1.96
N ILE A 35 6.44 13.48 -2.19
CA ILE A 35 6.22 12.11 -2.67
C ILE A 35 6.79 11.92 -4.06
N ARG A 36 6.59 12.87 -4.98
CA ARG A 36 7.17 12.79 -6.33
C ARG A 36 8.70 12.71 -6.31
N GLY A 37 9.36 13.51 -5.47
CA GLY A 37 10.82 13.45 -5.31
C GLY A 37 11.30 12.09 -4.77
N LYS A 38 10.54 11.49 -3.84
CA LYS A 38 10.81 10.15 -3.33
C LYS A 38 10.62 9.07 -4.40
N LEU A 39 9.53 9.12 -5.16
CA LEU A 39 9.28 8.22 -6.28
C LEU A 39 10.38 8.35 -7.33
N GLN A 40 10.76 9.58 -7.69
CA GLN A 40 11.88 9.82 -8.60
C GLN A 40 13.17 9.18 -8.11
N PHE A 41 13.54 9.40 -6.85
CA PHE A 41 14.70 8.74 -6.24
C PHE A 41 14.62 7.21 -6.35
N CYS A 42 13.47 6.62 -6.04
CA CYS A 42 13.30 5.17 -6.11
C CYS A 42 13.44 4.63 -7.54
N LEU A 43 12.87 5.33 -8.52
CA LEU A 43 12.93 4.92 -9.93
C LEU A 43 14.33 5.09 -10.53
N GLU A 44 15.03 6.17 -10.18
CA GLU A 44 16.44 6.37 -10.55
C GLU A 44 17.34 5.32 -9.89
N LEU A 45 17.13 5.02 -8.61
CA LEU A 45 17.82 3.94 -7.91
C LEU A 45 17.56 2.57 -8.56
N ALA A 46 16.31 2.28 -8.94
CA ALA A 46 15.96 1.05 -9.65
C ALA A 46 16.70 0.94 -10.97
N ARG A 47 16.72 2.01 -11.77
CA ARG A 47 17.48 2.06 -13.02
C ARG A 47 18.97 1.83 -12.79
N ASP A 48 19.57 2.54 -11.84
CA ASP A 48 21.02 2.50 -11.58
C ASP A 48 21.45 1.12 -11.04
N ARG A 49 20.61 0.48 -10.24
CA ARG A 49 20.82 -0.90 -9.74
C ARG A 49 20.37 -1.97 -10.73
N ARG A 50 19.83 -1.60 -11.90
CA ARG A 50 19.14 -2.50 -12.84
C ARG A 50 18.12 -3.39 -12.13
N ALA A 51 17.32 -2.83 -11.25
CA ALA A 51 16.28 -3.52 -10.51
C ALA A 51 14.90 -3.21 -11.12
N LEU A 52 14.01 -4.18 -11.14
CA LEU A 52 12.62 -3.96 -11.56
C LEU A 52 11.88 -3.20 -10.45
N PRO A 53 11.37 -1.97 -10.69
CA PRO A 53 10.63 -1.23 -9.68
C PRO A 53 9.21 -1.78 -9.53
N ILE A 54 8.85 -2.19 -8.31
CA ILE A 54 7.52 -2.67 -7.94
C ILE A 54 6.99 -1.81 -6.79
N ILE A 55 5.91 -1.07 -7.05
CA ILE A 55 5.14 -0.34 -6.06
C ILE A 55 4.12 -1.30 -5.45
N LEU A 56 4.17 -1.46 -4.12
CA LEU A 56 3.46 -2.51 -3.38
C LEU A 56 1.99 -2.15 -3.06
N GLY A 57 1.40 -1.22 -3.80
CA GLY A 57 0.03 -0.74 -3.61
C GLY A 57 -0.05 0.65 -3.03
N ASP A 58 -1.28 1.15 -2.94
CA ASP A 58 -1.62 2.49 -2.44
C ASP A 58 -0.75 3.57 -3.08
N LEU A 59 -0.65 3.53 -4.41
CA LEU A 59 0.03 4.57 -5.17
C LEU A 59 -0.62 5.92 -4.91
N PHE A 60 -1.95 5.97 -4.86
CA PHE A 60 -2.70 7.18 -4.55
C PHE A 60 -3.24 7.15 -3.12
N HIS A 61 -3.34 8.32 -2.48
CA HIS A 61 -4.00 8.45 -1.18
C HIS A 61 -5.53 8.34 -1.30
N VAL A 62 -6.08 8.78 -2.42
CA VAL A 62 -7.51 8.68 -2.74
C VAL A 62 -7.67 8.16 -4.16
N PRO A 63 -8.70 7.33 -4.43
CA PRO A 63 -8.82 6.68 -5.73
C PRO A 63 -9.22 7.66 -6.84
N ARG A 64 -9.98 8.71 -6.48
CA ARG A 64 -10.56 9.72 -7.40
C ARG A 64 -10.22 11.13 -6.93
N ASP A 65 -10.61 12.12 -7.74
CA ASP A 65 -10.47 13.55 -7.45
C ASP A 65 -9.02 14.04 -7.33
N ASN A 66 -8.07 13.27 -7.86
CA ASN A 66 -6.70 13.75 -8.06
C ASN A 66 -6.66 14.74 -9.22
N PRO A 67 -6.01 15.92 -9.07
CA PRO A 67 -5.90 16.90 -10.14
C PRO A 67 -5.23 16.34 -11.40
N ASN A 68 -5.71 16.72 -12.59
CA ASN A 68 -5.13 16.28 -13.86
C ASN A 68 -3.64 16.60 -13.97
N ALA A 69 -3.18 17.74 -13.44
CA ALA A 69 -1.77 18.11 -13.42
C ALA A 69 -0.91 17.06 -12.70
N LEU A 70 -1.39 16.54 -11.57
CA LEU A 70 -0.72 15.46 -10.84
C LEU A 70 -0.64 14.17 -11.68
N LEU A 71 -1.71 13.82 -12.40
CA LEU A 71 -1.69 12.64 -13.27
C LEU A 71 -0.69 12.79 -14.41
N VAL A 72 -0.63 13.96 -15.05
CA VAL A 72 0.37 14.28 -16.10
C VAL A 72 1.78 14.16 -15.54
N ASP A 73 2.03 14.76 -14.38
CA ASP A 73 3.32 14.71 -13.69
C ASP A 73 3.77 13.27 -13.39
N LEU A 74 2.86 12.41 -12.93
CA LEU A 74 3.16 10.99 -12.70
C LEU A 74 3.37 10.23 -14.01
N MET A 75 2.61 10.53 -15.07
CA MET A 75 2.82 9.92 -16.38
C MET A 75 4.20 10.25 -16.94
N GLU A 76 4.66 11.49 -16.81
CA GLU A 76 5.99 11.91 -17.25
C GLU A 76 7.09 11.21 -16.43
N LEU A 77 6.92 11.14 -15.11
CA LEU A 77 7.86 10.46 -14.21
C LEU A 77 7.96 8.95 -14.48
N PHE A 78 6.83 8.30 -14.77
CA PHE A 78 6.77 6.85 -14.92
C PHE A 78 7.08 6.37 -16.34
N ARG A 79 6.81 7.15 -17.37
CA ARG A 79 7.02 6.75 -18.78
C ARG A 79 8.40 6.14 -19.08
N PRO A 80 9.54 6.64 -18.58
CA PRO A 80 10.84 6.03 -18.85
C PRO A 80 11.14 4.77 -18.03
N HIS A 81 10.42 4.53 -16.93
CA HIS A 81 10.70 3.43 -15.99
C HIS A 81 9.65 2.31 -16.03
N ARG A 82 8.41 2.65 -16.36
CA ARG A 82 7.22 1.81 -16.39
C ARG A 82 7.12 0.85 -15.20
N PRO A 83 7.02 1.36 -13.96
CA PRO A 83 7.00 0.54 -12.76
C PRO A 83 5.79 -0.39 -12.72
N TRP A 84 5.95 -1.51 -12.02
CA TRP A 84 4.84 -2.42 -11.77
C TRP A 84 4.12 -1.96 -10.52
N VAL A 85 2.80 -1.88 -10.58
CA VAL A 85 2.01 -1.31 -9.48
C VAL A 85 0.96 -2.31 -9.06
N LEU A 86 1.09 -2.81 -7.84
CA LEU A 86 0.06 -3.61 -7.19
C LEU A 86 -1.14 -2.73 -6.87
N VAL A 87 -2.36 -3.26 -6.99
CA VAL A 87 -3.56 -2.52 -6.53
C VAL A 87 -3.65 -2.60 -5.01
N GLY A 88 -3.60 -1.44 -4.33
CA GLY A 88 -3.90 -1.32 -2.90
C GLY A 88 -5.36 -0.94 -2.61
N ASN A 89 -5.70 -0.76 -1.34
CA ASN A 89 -7.06 -0.41 -0.93
C ASN A 89 -7.44 1.06 -1.23
N HIS A 90 -6.48 1.98 -1.26
CA HIS A 90 -6.71 3.38 -1.59
C HIS A 90 -6.77 3.63 -3.11
N ASP A 91 -6.26 2.70 -3.92
CA ASP A 91 -6.21 2.85 -5.38
C ASP A 91 -7.56 2.56 -6.06
N LYS A 92 -8.55 2.06 -5.33
CA LYS A 92 -9.83 1.59 -5.87
C LYS A 92 -11.03 2.21 -5.18
N TYR A 93 -12.18 2.09 -5.83
CA TYR A 93 -13.45 2.54 -5.28
C TYR A 93 -14.16 1.34 -4.63
N GLU A 94 -14.22 1.34 -3.29
CA GLU A 94 -14.72 0.20 -2.51
C GLU A 94 -13.94 -1.08 -2.84
N ALA A 95 -14.61 -2.20 -3.12
CA ALA A 95 -13.98 -3.45 -3.52
C ALA A 95 -13.64 -3.52 -5.03
N ARG A 96 -13.84 -2.45 -5.81
CA ARG A 96 -13.79 -2.49 -7.28
C ARG A 96 -12.77 -1.52 -7.87
N LEU A 97 -11.84 -2.07 -8.66
CA LEU A 97 -11.04 -1.26 -9.57
C LEU A 97 -11.93 -0.81 -10.74
N THR A 98 -12.23 0.48 -10.79
CA THR A 98 -13.14 1.09 -11.78
C THR A 98 -12.35 1.97 -12.74
N ARG A 99 -12.88 2.19 -13.96
CA ARG A 99 -12.15 2.95 -15.00
C ARG A 99 -11.91 4.42 -14.65
N ASP A 100 -12.68 4.96 -13.73
CA ASP A 100 -12.65 6.36 -13.30
C ASP A 100 -11.73 6.63 -12.10
N VAL A 101 -10.99 5.61 -11.63
CA VAL A 101 -9.93 5.82 -10.63
C VAL A 101 -8.61 6.22 -11.28
N SER A 102 -7.78 6.93 -10.52
CA SER A 102 -6.51 7.52 -10.96
C SER A 102 -5.51 6.44 -11.42
N LEU A 103 -5.50 5.28 -10.76
CA LEU A 103 -4.65 4.15 -11.14
C LEU A 103 -5.01 3.60 -12.53
N SER A 104 -6.30 3.49 -12.84
CA SER A 104 -6.80 3.06 -14.16
C SER A 104 -6.40 4.03 -15.28
N VAL A 105 -6.29 5.32 -14.97
CA VAL A 105 -5.83 6.34 -15.93
C VAL A 105 -4.35 6.13 -16.27
N LEU A 106 -3.50 5.83 -15.27
CA LEU A 106 -2.08 5.55 -15.51
C LEU A 106 -1.88 4.24 -16.29
N ASP A 107 -2.68 3.20 -16.00
CA ASP A 107 -2.66 1.95 -16.75
C ASP A 107 -3.09 2.16 -18.20
N ALA A 108 -4.20 2.86 -18.44
CA ALA A 108 -4.67 3.20 -19.79
C ALA A 108 -3.66 4.05 -20.58
N ALA A 109 -2.89 4.89 -19.92
CA ALA A 109 -1.79 5.67 -20.52
C ALA A 109 -0.54 4.83 -20.83
N GLY A 110 -0.49 3.57 -20.39
CA GLY A 110 0.61 2.62 -20.63
C GLY A 110 1.89 2.93 -19.86
N VAL A 111 1.83 3.83 -18.86
CA VAL A 111 3.00 4.29 -18.10
C VAL A 111 3.32 3.41 -16.89
N ILE A 112 2.47 2.44 -16.57
CA ILE A 112 2.71 1.42 -15.54
C ILE A 112 2.45 0.02 -16.10
N ARG A 113 2.87 -1.01 -15.37
CA ARG A 113 2.30 -2.35 -15.50
C ARG A 113 1.43 -2.62 -14.28
N LEU A 114 0.13 -2.63 -14.47
CA LEU A 114 -0.81 -2.89 -13.39
C LEU A 114 -0.81 -4.36 -12.97
N LEU A 115 -0.83 -4.61 -11.66
CA LEU A 115 -1.01 -5.93 -11.04
C LEU A 115 -2.34 -5.92 -10.27
N ASP A 116 -3.43 -6.23 -10.96
CA ASP A 116 -4.81 -6.18 -10.47
C ASP A 116 -5.46 -7.57 -10.29
N GLN A 117 -4.78 -8.63 -10.72
CA GLN A 117 -5.26 -10.01 -10.59
C GLN A 117 -4.35 -10.83 -9.65
N PRO A 118 -4.92 -11.76 -8.86
CA PRO A 118 -4.12 -12.68 -8.06
C PRO A 118 -3.50 -13.78 -8.91
N GLY A 119 -2.34 -14.28 -8.48
CA GLY A 119 -1.67 -15.42 -9.11
C GLY A 119 -0.29 -15.10 -9.69
N PRO A 120 0.30 -16.04 -10.44
CA PRO A 120 1.56 -15.82 -11.14
C PRO A 120 1.47 -14.69 -12.17
N VAL A 121 2.43 -13.76 -12.13
CA VAL A 121 2.48 -12.54 -12.95
C VAL A 121 3.55 -12.59 -14.03
N ALA A 122 4.76 -13.04 -13.66
CA ALA A 122 5.94 -13.05 -14.53
C ALA A 122 6.90 -14.19 -14.18
N GLU A 123 7.54 -14.77 -15.19
CA GLU A 123 8.83 -15.44 -14.99
C GLU A 123 9.93 -14.45 -15.36
N LEU A 124 10.85 -14.18 -14.46
CA LEU A 124 11.92 -13.20 -14.63
C LEU A 124 13.26 -13.92 -14.64
N VAL A 125 14.22 -13.43 -15.43
CA VAL A 125 15.62 -13.81 -15.31
C VAL A 125 16.34 -12.68 -14.57
N ILE A 126 16.68 -12.93 -13.30
CA ILE A 126 17.34 -11.95 -12.43
C ILE A 126 18.71 -12.50 -12.05
N ALA A 127 19.78 -11.84 -12.50
CA ALA A 127 21.16 -12.28 -12.29
C ALA A 127 21.35 -13.80 -12.55
N ASP A 128 20.93 -14.25 -13.74
CA ASP A 128 20.97 -15.65 -14.21
C ASP A 128 20.16 -16.66 -13.38
N ARG A 129 19.22 -16.18 -12.56
CA ARG A 129 18.25 -17.01 -11.82
C ARG A 129 16.85 -16.83 -12.35
N ARG A 130 16.11 -17.94 -12.48
CA ARG A 130 14.68 -17.92 -12.83
C ARG A 130 13.88 -17.58 -11.58
N VAL A 131 13.09 -16.52 -11.65
CA VAL A 131 12.26 -16.01 -10.55
C VAL A 131 10.82 -15.98 -10.98
N LEU A 132 9.95 -16.71 -10.28
CA LEU A 132 8.51 -16.58 -10.44
C LEU A 132 8.02 -15.43 -9.57
N LEU A 133 7.52 -14.37 -10.18
CA LEU A 133 6.81 -13.31 -9.48
C LEU A 133 5.30 -13.59 -9.52
N GLY A 134 4.64 -13.57 -8.37
CA GLY A 134 3.20 -13.54 -8.26
C GLY A 134 2.69 -12.34 -7.46
N ALA A 135 1.39 -12.13 -7.51
CA ALA A 135 0.71 -11.03 -6.84
C ALA A 135 -0.53 -11.51 -6.09
N ALA A 136 -0.83 -10.84 -4.98
CA ALA A 136 -2.11 -10.86 -4.28
C ALA A 136 -2.52 -9.40 -4.03
N PRO A 137 -3.17 -8.75 -5.01
CA PRO A 137 -3.70 -7.40 -4.83
C PRO A 137 -4.73 -7.34 -3.70
N ASP A 138 -5.00 -6.15 -3.21
CA ASP A 138 -5.95 -5.96 -2.11
C ASP A 138 -7.36 -6.56 -2.44
N TRP A 139 -7.98 -7.23 -1.45
CA TRP A 139 -9.22 -8.06 -1.54
C TRP A 139 -9.13 -9.37 -2.32
N THR A 140 -7.96 -9.71 -2.86
CA THR A 140 -7.75 -11.03 -3.47
C THR A 140 -7.22 -12.04 -2.45
N GLU A 141 -7.31 -13.33 -2.75
CA GLU A 141 -6.77 -14.36 -1.87
C GLU A 141 -5.25 -14.48 -2.01
N ILE A 142 -4.54 -14.58 -0.88
CA ILE A 142 -3.16 -15.04 -0.86
C ILE A 142 -3.17 -16.57 -1.07
N PRO A 143 -2.39 -17.11 -2.02
CA PRO A 143 -2.39 -18.54 -2.31
C PRO A 143 -2.06 -19.41 -1.09
N THR A 144 -2.58 -20.63 -1.09
CA THR A 144 -2.27 -21.67 -0.09
C THR A 144 -1.06 -22.50 -0.47
N VAL A 145 -0.76 -22.60 -1.77
CA VAL A 145 0.35 -23.35 -2.37
C VAL A 145 0.63 -22.77 -3.76
N VAL A 146 1.89 -22.81 -4.20
CA VAL A 146 2.30 -22.39 -5.54
C VAL A 146 3.22 -23.45 -6.15
N ASP A 147 2.97 -23.82 -7.40
CA ASP A 147 3.96 -24.57 -8.19
C ASP A 147 5.06 -23.60 -8.62
N ARG A 148 6.31 -23.94 -8.28
CA ARG A 148 7.49 -23.13 -8.62
C ARG A 148 7.77 -23.12 -10.11
N ASN A 149 7.20 -24.05 -10.89
CA ASN A 149 7.44 -24.20 -12.33
C ASN A 149 8.94 -24.29 -12.69
N GLY A 150 9.71 -24.94 -11.82
CA GLY A 150 11.17 -25.06 -11.95
C GLY A 150 11.95 -23.75 -11.81
N CYS A 151 11.35 -22.69 -11.25
CA CYS A 151 12.06 -21.45 -10.92
C CYS A 151 12.93 -21.63 -9.66
N ASP A 152 14.09 -20.96 -9.67
CA ASP A 152 15.03 -20.94 -8.55
C ASP A 152 14.42 -20.23 -7.33
N TRP A 153 13.68 -19.14 -7.58
CA TRP A 153 13.01 -18.34 -6.56
C TRP A 153 11.53 -18.12 -6.88
N VAL A 154 10.70 -18.01 -5.85
CA VAL A 154 9.31 -17.59 -5.96
C VAL A 154 9.04 -16.45 -4.99
N ILE A 155 8.68 -15.29 -5.54
CA ILE A 155 8.41 -14.05 -4.82
C ILE A 155 6.95 -13.68 -5.03
N TRP A 156 6.27 -13.28 -3.96
CA TRP A 156 4.90 -12.84 -3.99
C TRP A 156 4.79 -11.42 -3.43
N VAL A 157 4.16 -10.52 -4.16
CA VAL A 157 3.81 -9.19 -3.62
C VAL A 157 2.35 -9.18 -3.18
N SER A 158 2.07 -8.56 -2.04
CA SER A 158 0.72 -8.53 -1.47
C SER A 158 0.34 -7.17 -0.88
N HIS A 159 -0.95 -6.92 -0.74
CA HIS A 159 -1.44 -5.72 -0.07
C HIS A 159 -2.59 -6.10 0.88
N HIS A 160 -2.25 -6.57 2.08
CA HIS A 160 -3.23 -7.04 3.07
C HIS A 160 -2.89 -6.65 4.51
N ASN A 161 -3.93 -6.67 5.35
CA ASN A 161 -3.84 -6.60 6.82
C ASN A 161 -3.22 -7.87 7.41
N LEU A 162 -1.92 -8.06 7.22
CA LEU A 162 -1.19 -9.22 7.74
C LEU A 162 -0.91 -9.11 9.25
N SER A 163 -1.10 -10.20 9.99
CA SER A 163 -0.84 -10.27 11.43
C SER A 163 0.65 -10.41 11.76
N PHE A 164 1.43 -9.38 11.46
CA PHE A 164 2.80 -9.24 11.98
C PHE A 164 2.78 -9.01 13.51
N PRO A 165 3.86 -9.36 14.23
CA PRO A 165 4.02 -8.94 15.62
C PRO A 165 3.84 -7.42 15.77
N ASP A 166 3.23 -7.01 16.87
CA ASP A 166 2.98 -5.61 17.21
C ASP A 166 2.17 -4.86 16.14
N TYR A 167 1.23 -5.56 15.49
CA TYR A 167 0.25 -4.97 14.57
C TYR A 167 -1.16 -5.51 14.88
N GLU A 168 -1.90 -4.76 15.69
CA GLU A 168 -3.20 -5.17 16.23
C GLU A 168 -4.30 -5.28 15.17
N ALA A 169 -4.22 -4.49 14.10
CA ALA A 169 -5.19 -4.50 13.00
C ALA A 169 -5.03 -5.71 12.05
N GLY A 170 -4.03 -6.57 12.27
CA GLY A 170 -3.77 -7.71 11.41
C GLY A 170 -4.90 -8.75 11.44
N ARG A 171 -5.49 -9.03 10.27
CA ARG A 171 -6.59 -10.01 10.09
C ARG A 171 -6.14 -11.31 9.43
N VAL A 172 -5.06 -11.27 8.65
CA VAL A 172 -4.56 -12.41 7.88
C VAL A 172 -3.32 -12.99 8.53
N LYS A 173 -3.41 -14.23 9.02
CA LYS A 173 -2.30 -14.90 9.73
C LYS A 173 -1.16 -15.23 8.78
N LEU A 174 0.06 -14.98 9.26
CA LEU A 174 1.29 -15.43 8.60
C LEU A 174 1.42 -16.95 8.72
N ARG A 175 1.67 -17.63 7.61
CA ARG A 175 1.86 -19.09 7.53
C ARG A 175 2.91 -19.45 6.49
N GLU A 176 3.38 -20.68 6.52
CA GLU A 176 4.12 -21.21 5.37
C GLU A 176 3.17 -21.30 4.17
N ILE A 177 3.66 -20.92 2.99
CA ILE A 177 2.99 -21.15 1.72
C ILE A 177 3.94 -22.02 0.88
N PRO A 178 3.72 -23.34 0.82
CA PRO A 178 4.59 -24.23 0.07
C PRO A 178 4.79 -23.75 -1.36
N GLY A 179 6.05 -23.67 -1.77
CA GLY A 179 6.45 -23.15 -3.07
C GLY A 179 6.88 -21.68 -3.09
N ILE A 180 6.47 -20.86 -2.12
CA ILE A 180 6.87 -19.44 -2.03
C ILE A 180 8.03 -19.25 -1.06
N ASP A 181 9.09 -18.56 -1.51
CA ASP A 181 10.25 -18.23 -0.67
C ASP A 181 10.07 -16.89 0.05
N LEU A 182 9.52 -15.88 -0.62
CA LEU A 182 9.37 -14.52 -0.10
C LEU A 182 7.99 -13.97 -0.40
N VAL A 183 7.30 -13.44 0.61
CA VAL A 183 6.11 -12.59 0.47
C VAL A 183 6.44 -11.19 0.95
N VAL A 184 6.16 -10.17 0.14
CA VAL A 184 6.41 -8.76 0.44
C VAL A 184 5.09 -8.01 0.47
N ASN A 185 4.72 -7.50 1.63
CA ASN A 185 3.45 -6.81 1.85
C ASN A 185 3.60 -5.29 1.82
N GLY A 186 2.67 -4.60 1.15
CA GLY A 186 2.68 -3.15 1.01
C GLY A 186 1.64 -2.38 1.80
N HIS A 187 0.77 -3.02 2.57
CA HIS A 187 -0.37 -2.35 3.22
C HIS A 187 -0.03 -1.67 4.56
N ILE A 188 0.94 -2.21 5.29
CA ILE A 188 1.24 -1.72 6.63
C ILE A 188 2.30 -0.62 6.52
N HIS A 189 1.93 0.64 6.76
CA HIS A 189 2.82 1.79 6.61
C HIS A 189 4.07 1.76 7.49
N THR A 190 4.06 1.00 8.58
CA THR A 190 5.21 0.83 9.48
C THR A 190 5.99 -0.43 9.12
N PRO A 191 7.32 -0.36 9.02
CA PRO A 191 8.12 -1.55 8.75
C PRO A 191 7.92 -2.58 9.86
N LYS A 192 7.90 -3.86 9.49
CA LYS A 192 7.79 -4.97 10.43
C LYS A 192 9.02 -5.87 10.38
N PRO A 193 9.51 -6.38 11.52
CA PRO A 193 10.59 -7.36 11.53
C PRO A 193 10.22 -8.57 10.65
N PRO A 194 11.11 -9.03 9.75
CA PRO A 194 10.82 -10.18 8.89
C PRO A 194 10.40 -11.41 9.69
N GLN A 195 9.41 -12.15 9.18
CA GLN A 195 8.81 -13.30 9.86
C GLN A 195 8.99 -14.57 9.03
N GLN A 196 9.83 -15.50 9.48
CA GLN A 196 9.97 -16.81 8.85
C GLN A 196 8.82 -17.74 9.27
N ARG A 197 8.15 -18.39 8.31
CA ARG A 197 7.15 -19.44 8.55
C ARG A 197 7.42 -20.62 7.61
N GLY A 198 7.97 -21.70 8.15
CA GLY A 198 8.49 -22.80 7.32
C GLY A 198 9.54 -22.28 6.34
N ARG A 199 9.37 -22.51 5.04
CA ARG A 199 10.25 -21.96 3.99
C ARG A 199 9.90 -20.53 3.53
N THR A 200 8.72 -20.01 3.88
CA THR A 200 8.26 -18.70 3.44
C THR A 200 8.72 -17.60 4.39
N LEU A 201 9.48 -16.64 3.88
CA LEU A 201 9.82 -15.40 4.56
C LEU A 201 8.75 -14.34 4.27
N TRP A 202 8.19 -13.74 5.32
CA TRP A 202 7.27 -12.61 5.19
C TRP A 202 7.99 -11.30 5.53
N LEU A 203 7.84 -10.31 4.64
CA LEU A 203 8.44 -9.00 4.75
C LEU A 203 7.37 -7.92 4.61
N ASN A 204 7.48 -6.85 5.40
CA ASN A 204 6.72 -5.62 5.20
C ASN A 204 7.68 -4.43 5.36
N PRO A 205 8.13 -3.80 4.26
CA PRO A 205 9.14 -2.74 4.31
C PRO A 205 8.63 -1.42 4.89
N GLY A 206 7.31 -1.28 5.05
CA GLY A 206 6.70 -0.02 5.44
C GLY A 206 6.56 0.94 4.26
N SER A 207 6.10 2.14 4.55
CA SER A 207 5.88 3.20 3.58
C SER A 207 7.17 3.94 3.22
N ILE A 208 7.25 4.45 1.99
CA ILE A 208 8.28 5.42 1.60
C ILE A 208 8.02 6.83 2.17
N VAL A 209 6.89 7.02 2.85
CA VAL A 209 6.50 8.27 3.49
C VAL A 209 5.85 8.07 4.86
N ARG A 210 6.09 9.00 5.79
CA ARG A 210 5.33 9.08 7.04
C ARG A 210 3.94 9.67 6.76
N ILE A 211 2.89 8.87 6.83
CA ILE A 211 1.51 9.29 6.57
C ILE A 211 0.87 9.84 7.84
N SER A 212 1.02 9.11 8.96
CA SER A 212 0.44 9.49 10.25
C SER A 212 1.44 10.25 11.13
N ARG A 213 0.90 11.11 11.99
CA ARG A 213 1.64 11.81 13.05
C ARG A 213 1.61 10.95 14.32
N SER A 214 2.71 10.29 14.66
CA SER A 214 2.79 9.45 15.87
C SER A 214 4.22 9.31 16.40
N ARG A 215 4.37 8.86 17.65
CA ARG A 215 5.70 8.54 18.23
C ARG A 215 6.43 7.46 17.43
N ILE A 216 5.68 6.47 16.94
CA ILE A 216 6.21 5.40 16.07
C ILE A 216 6.78 6.02 14.79
N THR A 217 5.99 6.78 14.05
CA THR A 217 6.43 7.36 12.76
C THR A 217 7.54 8.39 12.92
N ARG A 218 7.62 9.09 14.06
CA ARG A 218 8.73 10.01 14.39
C ARG A 218 10.09 9.32 14.41
N ALA A 219 10.17 8.08 14.90
CA ALA A 219 11.40 7.32 14.99
C ALA A 219 11.79 6.60 13.67
N LEU A 220 10.90 6.57 12.68
CA LEU A 220 11.11 5.78 11.46
C LEU A 220 11.78 6.58 10.35
N ALA A 221 12.81 6.01 9.74
CA ALA A 221 13.34 6.42 8.45
C ALA A 221 12.61 5.64 7.34
N PRO A 222 11.98 6.30 6.35
CA PRO A 222 11.41 5.59 5.20
C PRO A 222 12.48 4.89 4.37
N VAL A 223 12.22 3.66 3.95
CA VAL A 223 13.15 2.83 3.18
C VAL A 223 12.46 2.19 1.98
N VAL A 224 13.26 1.76 1.01
CA VAL A 224 12.88 0.76 0.00
C VAL A 224 13.71 -0.50 0.19
N THR A 225 13.20 -1.64 -0.28
CA THR A 225 13.95 -2.90 -0.19
C THR A 225 14.41 -3.35 -1.57
N LEU A 226 15.72 -3.51 -1.74
CA LEU A 226 16.31 -4.18 -2.90
C LEU A 226 16.43 -5.67 -2.59
N TRP A 227 15.72 -6.50 -3.35
CA TRP A 227 15.90 -7.94 -3.33
C TRP A 227 16.84 -8.37 -4.46
N THR A 228 17.78 -9.26 -4.15
CA THR A 228 18.65 -9.90 -5.15
C THR A 228 18.76 -11.41 -4.87
N PRO A 229 18.92 -12.25 -5.90
CA PRO A 229 19.12 -13.68 -5.69
C PRO A 229 20.56 -14.05 -5.34
N VAL A 230 21.50 -13.08 -5.37
CA VAL A 230 22.93 -13.28 -5.14
C VAL A 230 23.46 -12.18 -4.20
N GLY A 231 24.06 -12.56 -3.06
CA GLY A 231 24.53 -11.61 -2.04
C GLY A 231 23.57 -11.50 -0.84
N PRO A 232 23.53 -10.37 -0.10
CA PRO A 232 22.48 -10.16 0.90
C PRO A 232 21.13 -10.12 0.18
N ALA A 233 20.29 -11.13 0.44
CA ALA A 233 19.04 -11.31 -0.31
C ALA A 233 18.07 -10.12 -0.19
N LEU A 234 18.19 -9.33 0.89
CA LEU A 234 17.37 -8.15 1.17
C LEU A 234 18.28 -7.02 1.69
N GLU A 235 18.37 -5.93 0.93
CA GLU A 235 19.06 -4.70 1.31
C GLU A 235 18.02 -3.59 1.54
N SER A 236 18.00 -2.98 2.73
CA SER A 236 17.17 -1.80 3.00
C SER A 236 17.95 -0.53 2.67
N ILE A 237 17.38 0.29 1.79
CA ILE A 237 18.00 1.53 1.32
C ILE A 237 17.12 2.69 1.79
N GLU A 238 17.71 3.61 2.54
CA GLU A 238 17.01 4.78 3.05
C GLU A 238 16.59 5.71 1.91
N VAL A 239 15.34 6.15 1.95
CA VAL A 239 14.80 7.13 1.00
C VAL A 239 15.02 8.53 1.56
N PRO A 240 15.56 9.49 0.78
CA PRO A 240 15.72 10.87 1.21
C PRO A 240 14.44 11.42 1.84
N HIS A 241 14.57 11.99 3.03
CA HIS A 241 13.44 12.48 3.81
C HIS A 241 13.87 13.61 4.75
N ARG A 242 12.91 14.47 5.08
CA ARG A 242 13.11 15.51 6.09
C ARG A 242 12.92 14.95 7.51
N PRO A 243 13.51 15.58 8.53
CA PRO A 243 13.20 15.31 9.92
C PRO A 243 11.69 15.33 10.18
N PHE A 244 11.21 14.50 11.10
CA PHE A 244 9.77 14.41 11.41
C PHE A 244 9.19 15.76 11.82
N ASP A 245 9.89 16.49 12.70
CA ASP A 245 9.44 17.76 13.27
C ASP A 245 9.42 18.91 12.25
N GLU A 246 9.92 18.70 11.02
CA GLU A 246 9.81 19.65 9.91
C GLU A 246 8.59 19.40 9.00
N VAL A 247 7.99 18.21 9.07
CA VAL A 247 6.88 17.80 8.19
C VAL A 247 5.57 17.58 8.95
N PHE A 248 5.64 17.54 10.29
CA PHE A 248 4.50 17.46 11.19
C PHE A 248 4.61 18.48 12.32
N PRO A 249 3.48 18.93 12.88
CA PRO A 249 3.49 19.66 14.14
C PRO A 249 4.13 18.84 15.27
N PRO A 250 4.76 19.48 16.27
CA PRO A 250 5.31 18.80 17.42
C PRO A 250 4.30 17.86 18.10
N LEU A 251 4.78 16.72 18.58
CA LEU A 251 4.01 15.86 19.50
C LEU A 251 4.02 16.51 20.88
N ALA A 252 2.85 16.68 21.51
CA ALA A 252 2.81 17.12 22.90
C ALA A 252 3.32 16.00 23.82
N GLU A 253 4.01 16.36 24.91
CA GLU A 253 4.60 15.38 25.84
C GLU A 253 3.53 14.48 26.51
N ASP A 254 2.32 15.02 26.70
CA ASP A 254 1.15 14.37 27.31
C ASP A 254 0.17 13.75 26.30
N GLU A 255 0.47 13.77 25.00
CA GLU A 255 -0.19 12.86 24.05
C GLU A 255 0.37 11.45 24.31
N GLY A 256 -0.13 10.85 25.40
CA GLY A 256 0.17 9.50 25.83
C GLY A 256 -0.33 8.47 24.82
N GLU A 257 0.08 7.23 25.03
CA GLU A 257 -0.51 6.04 24.42
C GLU A 257 -1.95 5.85 24.94
N SER A 258 -2.83 6.82 24.69
CA SER A 258 -4.26 6.57 24.67
C SER A 258 -4.54 5.67 23.48
N GLY A 259 -5.17 4.53 23.76
CA GLY A 259 -5.60 3.54 22.79
C GLY A 259 -6.09 4.17 21.50
N SER A 260 -5.65 3.53 20.42
CA SER A 260 -6.15 3.68 19.06
C SER A 260 -6.19 5.15 18.56
N ALA A 261 -5.03 5.62 18.11
CA ALA A 261 -5.01 6.46 16.90
C ALA A 261 -5.83 5.80 15.76
N ALA A 262 -6.06 4.49 15.83
CA ALA A 262 -7.08 3.79 15.07
C ALA A 262 -8.52 4.26 15.37
N ASP A 263 -9.04 4.46 16.59
CA ASP A 263 -10.45 4.83 16.79
C ASP A 263 -10.73 6.30 16.44
N GLN A 264 -9.83 7.21 16.80
CA GLN A 264 -9.96 8.60 16.35
C GLN A 264 -9.76 8.72 14.84
N SER A 265 -8.84 7.93 14.25
CA SER A 265 -8.68 7.90 12.79
C SER A 265 -9.83 7.17 12.10
N LEU A 266 -10.49 6.19 12.70
CA LEU A 266 -11.65 5.49 12.14
C LEU A 266 -12.86 6.43 12.15
N PHE A 267 -13.04 7.20 13.23
CA PHE A 267 -14.07 8.23 13.32
C PHE A 267 -13.83 9.40 12.34
N ILE A 268 -12.60 9.92 12.28
CA ILE A 268 -12.22 10.99 11.34
C ILE A 268 -12.26 10.49 9.90
N LYS A 269 -11.76 9.28 9.59
CA LYS A 269 -11.90 8.63 8.27
C LYS A 269 -13.37 8.39 7.93
N GLY A 270 -14.20 8.06 8.92
CA GLY A 270 -15.65 7.95 8.78
C GLY A 270 -16.29 9.27 8.39
N LEU A 271 -15.91 10.38 9.03
CA LEU A 271 -16.37 11.74 8.72
C LEU A 271 -15.85 12.26 7.37
N GLU A 272 -14.59 12.01 7.03
CA GLU A 272 -13.99 12.34 5.73
C GLU A 272 -14.68 11.56 4.60
N ASN A 273 -14.92 10.25 4.79
CA ASN A 273 -15.70 9.44 3.85
C ASN A 273 -17.15 9.90 3.73
N LEU A 274 -17.80 10.31 4.83
CA LEU A 274 -19.15 10.88 4.82
C LEU A 274 -19.20 12.22 4.06
N SER A 275 -18.15 13.04 4.17
CA SER A 275 -18.03 14.31 3.44
C SER A 275 -17.81 14.08 1.94
N LEU A 276 -16.97 13.11 1.57
CA LEU A 276 -16.72 12.69 0.18
C LEU A 276 -17.94 12.02 -0.47
N ARG A 277 -18.76 11.30 0.30
CA ARG A 277 -19.95 10.55 -0.17
C ARG A 277 -21.25 11.36 -0.18
N ARG A 278 -21.19 12.70 -0.10
CA ARG A 278 -22.38 13.56 -0.25
C ARG A 278 -23.05 13.49 -1.64
N SER A 279 -22.54 12.67 -2.57
CA SER A 279 -23.27 12.27 -3.77
C SER A 279 -24.03 10.96 -3.54
N SER A 280 -25.32 11.12 -3.22
CA SER A 280 -26.44 10.20 -3.50
C SER A 280 -26.13 8.70 -3.54
N GLU A 281 -26.22 8.06 -2.37
CA GLU A 281 -26.76 6.70 -2.09
C GLU A 281 -25.96 6.07 -0.94
N GLY A 282 -26.58 5.97 0.24
CA GLY A 282 -26.00 5.45 1.49
C GLY A 282 -25.59 3.98 1.49
N ILE A 283 -25.44 3.36 0.32
CA ILE A 283 -25.17 1.93 0.14
C ILE A 283 -23.73 1.57 0.55
N GLY A 284 -22.76 2.47 0.34
CA GLY A 284 -21.35 2.22 0.70
C GLY A 284 -21.03 2.46 2.19
N LEU A 285 -21.88 3.19 2.92
CA LEU A 285 -21.63 3.54 4.32
C LEU A 285 -21.83 2.34 5.23
N LYS A 286 -22.83 1.50 4.96
CA LYS A 286 -23.07 0.28 5.74
C LYS A 286 -21.88 -0.68 5.74
N SER A 287 -21.38 -1.01 4.55
CA SER A 287 -20.20 -1.89 4.39
C SER A 287 -18.99 -1.31 5.10
N PHE A 288 -18.78 0.00 5.01
CA PHE A 288 -17.69 0.66 5.73
C PHE A 288 -17.84 0.52 7.25
N LEU A 289 -19.04 0.72 7.80
CA LEU A 289 -19.29 0.55 9.24
C LEU A 289 -19.12 -0.91 9.68
N GLU A 290 -19.52 -1.89 8.85
CA GLU A 290 -19.32 -3.32 9.10
C GLU A 290 -17.82 -3.69 9.13
N ASP A 291 -17.02 -3.09 8.26
CA ASP A 291 -15.58 -3.36 8.16
C ASP A 291 -14.75 -2.68 9.27
N ASN A 292 -15.29 -1.64 9.90
CA ASN A 292 -14.54 -0.72 10.76
C ASN A 292 -15.03 -0.62 12.21
N LEU A 293 -16.27 -1.04 12.52
CA LEU A 293 -16.84 -1.00 13.86
C LEU A 293 -17.09 -2.42 14.38
N THR A 294 -17.04 -2.59 15.69
CA THR A 294 -17.40 -3.84 16.37
C THR A 294 -18.56 -3.60 17.34
N GLN A 295 -19.53 -4.51 17.43
CA GLN A 295 -20.73 -4.30 18.27
C GLN A 295 -20.45 -4.34 19.79
N ASP A 296 -19.20 -4.56 20.19
CA ASP A 296 -18.80 -4.70 21.59
C ASP A 296 -18.37 -3.36 22.23
N ASP A 297 -18.24 -2.28 21.44
CA ASP A 297 -18.00 -0.93 21.94
C ASP A 297 -19.31 -0.13 22.05
N ALA A 298 -19.51 0.53 23.19
CA ALA A 298 -20.66 1.40 23.43
C ALA A 298 -20.72 2.61 22.47
N VAL A 299 -19.58 3.07 21.97
CA VAL A 299 -19.48 4.15 20.99
C VAL A 299 -19.93 3.68 19.60
N ASP A 300 -19.53 2.47 19.22
CA ASP A 300 -19.89 1.86 17.93
C ASP A 300 -21.40 1.64 17.82
N GLY A 301 -22.04 1.25 18.92
CA GLY A 301 -23.51 1.16 19.01
C GLY A 301 -24.21 2.49 18.70
N ILE A 302 -23.69 3.61 19.22
CA ILE A 302 -24.24 4.96 18.96
C ILE A 302 -24.07 5.35 17.49
N ILE A 303 -22.94 4.98 16.88
CA ILE A 303 -22.69 5.25 15.45
C ILE A 303 -23.66 4.44 14.57
N TRP A 304 -23.94 3.19 14.94
CA TRP A 304 -24.94 2.36 14.27
C TRP A 304 -26.37 2.90 14.40
N ASP A 305 -26.72 3.46 15.56
CA ASP A 305 -28.00 4.12 15.78
C ASP A 305 -28.16 5.37 14.91
N LEU A 306 -27.12 6.21 14.84
CA LEU A 306 -27.10 7.38 13.96
C LEU A 306 -27.25 7.00 12.49
N TYR A 307 -26.56 5.95 12.04
CA TYR A 307 -26.68 5.44 10.68
C TYR A 307 -28.12 5.04 10.34
N ARG A 308 -28.80 4.30 11.25
CA ARG A 308 -30.20 3.92 11.08
C ARG A 308 -31.12 5.14 10.97
N GLU A 309 -30.97 6.11 11.87
CA GLU A 309 -31.78 7.34 11.86
C GLU A 309 -31.62 8.14 10.55
N VAL A 310 -30.40 8.23 10.02
CA VAL A 310 -30.12 8.95 8.77
C VAL A 310 -30.68 8.23 7.54
N VAL A 311 -30.60 6.90 7.50
CA VAL A 311 -31.14 6.10 6.38
C VAL A 311 -32.67 6.09 6.40
N GLU A 312 -33.30 5.95 7.57
CA GLU A 312 -34.76 5.96 7.72
C GLU A 312 -35.34 7.33 7.30
N ARG A 313 -34.74 8.45 7.72
CA ARG A 313 -35.15 9.79 7.27
C ARG A 313 -34.92 10.06 5.78
N GLY A 314 -33.98 9.35 5.16
CA GLY A 314 -33.71 9.45 3.73
C GLY A 314 -34.73 8.75 2.84
N GLN A 315 -35.53 7.84 3.38
CA GLN A 315 -36.57 7.09 2.66
C GLN A 315 -37.96 7.75 2.73
N GLU A 316 -38.15 8.77 3.57
CA GLU A 316 -39.39 9.55 3.69
C GLU A 316 -39.44 10.80 2.78
N LYS A 317 -38.45 11.01 1.91
CA LYS A 317 -38.40 12.08 0.90
C LYS A 317 -38.39 11.51 -0.52
#